data_AF-A0AAV0GKL9-F1
#
_entry.id   AF-A0AAV0GKL9-F1
#
_cell.length_a   1.000
_cell.length_b   1.000
_cell.length_c   1.000
_cell.angle_alpha   90.00
_cell.angle_beta   90.00
_cell.angle_gamma   90.00
#
_symmetry.space_group_name_H-M   'P 1'
#
loop_
_entity.id
_entity.type
_entity.pdbx_description
1 polymer ?
#
loop_
_entity_poly.entity_id
_entity_poly.type
_entity_poly.pdbx_seq_one_letter_code
_entity_poly.pdbx_strand_id
1 'polypeptide(L)'
;MGRVVDPVDSKANVEHPQTDDQEAQKELDAGALFVLKSKGSWWHCGYHLTTSVVAPPLLSLPFAFAFLGWAAGISCLVVGAVVTFYNYNLMSLVLERNAQNGRRLLRFRDMATHILGRRWGKYYVGPIQLLICYGAVIGNTLLGGQCLKTIYMLSNPNGDMRLYEFVGMLGLVTLVLAQIPSFHSLRHVNLVSLLLSLSYSACATAGSIYIGVSSKGPNKDYSVSGDKETRIFGIFNAVAIIATTYGNGIIPEIQATLAPPVKGKMLKGLCICYAVATATFFSVAISGYWAFGNKSKAIILSNFTATTHDNNNYFLVPKAFVLITNLFAILQLSTVAVVYMQPINELLERRFGDPKSEEFSTRNVIPRVLSRSLSVA
;
A
#
# COMPACT_ATOMS: atom_id res chain seq x y z
N MET A 1 9.92 77.14 -38.29
CA MET A 1 10.05 75.93 -39.14
C MET A 1 11.44 75.37 -38.87
N GLY A 2 11.68 74.17 -38.34
CA GLY A 2 10.83 73.02 -38.04
C GLY A 2 11.28 72.33 -36.75
N ARG A 3 10.36 71.58 -36.15
CA ARG A 3 10.40 70.98 -34.81
C ARG A 3 11.39 69.81 -34.70
N VAL A 4 12.00 69.70 -33.52
CA VAL A 4 12.62 68.49 -32.98
C VAL A 4 11.53 67.41 -32.84
N VAL A 5 11.79 66.21 -33.35
CA VAL A 5 10.92 65.03 -33.21
C VAL A 5 11.79 63.92 -32.63
N ASP A 6 11.48 63.53 -31.40
CA ASP A 6 12.06 62.36 -30.74
C ASP A 6 11.57 61.06 -31.41
N PRO A 7 12.41 60.01 -31.52
CA PRO A 7 11.97 58.72 -32.01
C PRO A 7 11.16 57.98 -30.93
N VAL A 8 9.89 57.71 -31.26
CA VAL A 8 8.95 56.89 -30.49
C VAL A 8 9.37 55.43 -30.57
N ASP A 9 9.61 54.82 -29.40
CA ASP A 9 9.81 53.39 -29.22
C ASP A 9 8.55 52.60 -29.63
N SER A 10 8.64 51.88 -30.75
CA SER A 10 7.64 50.91 -31.20
C SER A 10 7.91 49.56 -30.55
N LYS A 11 7.37 49.35 -29.34
CA LYS A 11 7.17 47.99 -28.80
C LYS A 11 5.76 47.53 -29.18
N ALA A 12 5.68 46.76 -30.25
CA ALA A 12 4.49 45.98 -30.58
C ALA A 12 4.20 45.02 -29.42
N ASN A 13 3.12 45.29 -28.69
CA ASN A 13 2.58 44.44 -27.64
C ASN A 13 1.92 43.24 -28.33
N VAL A 14 2.64 42.13 -28.44
CA VAL A 14 2.05 40.85 -28.85
C VAL A 14 1.32 40.29 -27.63
N GLU A 15 0.03 40.64 -27.50
CA GLU A 15 -0.87 39.97 -26.58
C GLU A 15 -1.03 38.51 -27.02
N HIS A 16 -0.36 37.60 -26.30
CA HIS A 16 -0.72 36.19 -26.35
C HIS A 16 -2.10 36.02 -25.70
N PRO A 17 -3.08 35.39 -26.35
CA PRO A 17 -4.36 35.10 -25.71
C PRO A 17 -4.14 34.08 -24.59
N GLN A 18 -4.08 34.56 -23.35
CA GLN A 18 -4.27 33.75 -22.15
C GLN A 18 -5.77 33.50 -21.98
N THR A 19 -6.36 32.67 -22.84
CA THR A 19 -7.78 32.31 -22.76
C THR A 19 -7.98 31.08 -21.88
N ASP A 20 -8.70 31.29 -20.77
CA ASP A 20 -9.59 30.40 -20.01
C ASP A 20 -9.07 29.10 -19.35
N ASP A 21 -7.94 28.52 -19.76
CA ASP A 21 -7.47 27.24 -19.17
C ASP A 21 -6.71 27.40 -17.83
N GLN A 22 -6.25 28.61 -17.48
CA GLN A 22 -5.52 28.87 -16.23
C GLN A 22 -6.44 29.19 -15.04
N GLU A 23 -7.65 29.70 -15.26
CA GLU A 23 -8.58 30.04 -14.17
C GLU A 23 -9.32 28.80 -13.61
N ALA A 24 -9.51 27.75 -14.41
CA ALA A 24 -10.11 26.49 -13.96
C ALA A 24 -9.25 25.72 -12.93
N GLN A 25 -7.98 26.11 -12.72
CA GLN A 25 -7.03 25.40 -11.86
C GLN A 25 -6.90 26.02 -10.46
N LYS A 26 -7.69 27.06 -10.14
CA LYS A 26 -7.72 27.74 -8.83
C LYS A 26 -8.96 27.42 -7.99
N GLU A 27 -9.66 26.32 -8.26
CA GLU A 27 -10.63 25.80 -7.28
C GLU A 27 -9.87 25.29 -6.06
N LEU A 28 -10.11 25.94 -4.91
CA LEU A 28 -9.68 25.53 -3.58
C LEU A 28 -10.29 24.14 -3.26
N ASP A 29 -9.61 23.08 -3.68
CA ASP A 29 -9.95 21.72 -3.31
C ASP A 29 -9.52 21.50 -1.85
N ALA A 30 -10.51 21.31 -0.95
CA ALA A 30 -10.26 21.08 0.48
C ALA A 30 -9.19 19.99 0.68
N GLY A 31 -9.29 18.87 -0.08
CA GLY A 31 -8.32 17.79 -0.05
C GLY A 31 -6.89 18.22 -0.41
N ALA A 32 -6.75 19.10 -1.41
CA ALA A 32 -5.44 19.60 -1.84
C ALA A 32 -4.83 20.59 -0.85
N LEU A 33 -5.64 21.44 -0.20
CA LEU A 33 -5.21 22.34 0.89
C LEU A 33 -4.69 21.56 2.10
N PHE A 34 -5.28 20.40 2.40
CA PHE A 34 -4.80 19.51 3.47
C PHE A 34 -3.44 18.85 3.14
N VAL A 35 -3.08 18.71 1.86
CA VAL A 35 -1.81 18.09 1.38
C VAL A 35 -0.69 19.12 1.19
N LEU A 36 -0.99 20.43 1.11
CA LEU A 36 -0.07 21.48 0.66
C LEU A 36 1.13 21.81 1.59
N LYS A 37 1.25 21.23 2.79
CA LYS A 37 2.48 21.35 3.62
C LYS A 37 3.53 20.31 3.23
N SER A 38 4.07 20.47 2.03
CA SER A 38 5.11 19.59 1.46
C SER A 38 6.47 19.81 2.15
N LYS A 39 6.74 19.08 3.25
CA LYS A 39 7.98 19.18 4.06
C LYS A 39 8.87 17.92 3.96
N GLY A 40 8.55 17.02 3.04
CA GLY A 40 9.20 15.72 2.87
C GLY A 40 10.62 15.78 2.30
N SER A 41 11.56 15.01 2.84
CA SER A 41 12.87 14.74 2.27
C SER A 41 12.85 13.42 1.47
N TRP A 42 13.93 13.11 0.76
CA TRP A 42 14.03 11.85 -0.01
C TRP A 42 13.94 10.59 0.87
N TRP A 43 14.44 10.64 2.11
CA TRP A 43 14.33 9.50 3.03
C TRP A 43 12.91 9.34 3.59
N HIS A 44 12.14 10.44 3.68
CA HIS A 44 10.70 10.36 3.96
C HIS A 44 9.97 9.59 2.87
N CYS A 45 10.23 9.97 1.62
CA CYS A 45 9.70 9.25 0.47
C CYS A 45 10.09 7.76 0.52
N GLY A 46 11.34 7.44 0.89
CA GLY A 46 11.80 6.06 1.08
C GLY A 46 10.89 5.25 2.00
N TYR A 47 10.74 5.64 3.28
CA TYR A 47 9.88 4.84 4.19
C TYR A 47 8.39 4.93 3.85
N HIS A 48 7.89 6.03 3.24
CA HIS A 48 6.51 6.11 2.79
C HIS A 48 6.23 5.07 1.69
N LEU A 49 7.13 4.98 0.70
CA LEU A 49 7.08 3.96 -0.34
C LEU A 49 7.20 2.55 0.26
N THR A 50 8.17 2.34 1.14
CA THR A 50 8.39 1.03 1.75
C THR A 50 7.19 0.59 2.58
N THR A 51 6.56 1.48 3.35
CA THR A 51 5.36 1.12 4.13
C THR A 51 4.18 0.74 3.24
N SER A 52 4.03 1.40 2.08
CA SER A 52 2.97 1.09 1.12
C SER A 52 3.20 -0.21 0.34
N VAL A 53 4.45 -0.57 0.06
CA VAL A 53 4.83 -1.75 -0.73
C VAL A 53 5.09 -2.96 0.17
N VAL A 54 5.93 -2.80 1.20
CA VAL A 54 6.32 -3.87 2.14
C VAL A 54 5.25 -4.00 3.21
N ALA A 55 4.12 -4.52 2.77
CA ALA A 55 2.94 -4.78 3.56
C ALA A 55 2.77 -6.31 3.75
N PRO A 56 1.88 -6.73 4.67
CA PRO A 56 1.80 -8.11 5.11
C PRO A 56 1.23 -9.10 4.07
N PRO A 57 0.69 -8.70 2.88
CA PRO A 57 0.57 -9.63 1.75
C PRO A 57 1.85 -10.40 1.43
N LEU A 58 3.04 -9.87 1.77
CA LEU A 58 4.31 -10.60 1.64
C LEU A 58 4.33 -11.93 2.43
N LEU A 59 3.53 -12.04 3.50
CA LEU A 59 3.40 -13.26 4.32
C LEU A 59 2.71 -14.41 3.55
N SER A 60 2.09 -14.11 2.41
CA SER A 60 1.48 -15.07 1.49
C SER A 60 2.42 -15.50 0.35
N LEU A 61 3.62 -14.94 0.24
CA LEU A 61 4.57 -15.33 -0.82
C LEU A 61 4.95 -16.83 -0.80
N PRO A 62 5.17 -17.48 0.37
CA PRO A 62 5.39 -18.93 0.39
C PRO A 62 4.23 -19.72 -0.20
N PHE A 63 2.99 -19.24 0.00
CA PHE A 63 1.81 -19.86 -0.56
C PHE A 63 1.74 -19.70 -2.08
N ALA A 64 2.13 -18.54 -2.63
CA ALA A 64 2.27 -18.37 -4.06
C ALA A 64 3.30 -19.36 -4.66
N PHE A 65 4.40 -19.63 -3.94
CA PHE A 65 5.40 -20.61 -4.35
C PHE A 65 4.87 -22.05 -4.32
N ALA A 66 3.91 -22.39 -3.47
CA ALA A 66 3.27 -23.70 -3.48
C ALA A 66 2.56 -24.03 -4.81
N PHE A 67 2.07 -23.00 -5.52
CA PHE A 67 1.45 -23.17 -6.84
C PHE A 67 2.44 -23.07 -8.01
N LEU A 68 3.51 -22.29 -7.86
CA LEU A 68 4.48 -22.04 -8.95
C LEU A 68 5.70 -22.99 -8.91
N GLY A 69 6.06 -23.49 -7.73
CA GLY A 69 7.35 -24.10 -7.48
C GLY A 69 8.50 -23.08 -7.40
N TRP A 70 9.72 -23.59 -7.14
CA TRP A 70 10.92 -22.76 -6.93
C TRP A 70 11.27 -21.85 -8.11
N ALA A 71 11.46 -22.42 -9.30
CA ALA A 71 11.99 -21.68 -10.45
C ALA A 71 11.02 -20.58 -10.91
N ALA A 72 9.74 -20.93 -11.09
CA ALA A 72 8.73 -19.97 -11.51
C ALA A 72 8.39 -18.96 -10.39
N GLY A 73 8.38 -19.38 -9.12
CA GLY A 73 8.19 -18.48 -7.98
C GLY A 73 9.26 -17.40 -7.90
N ILE A 74 10.54 -17.78 -7.94
CA ILE A 74 11.67 -16.81 -7.94
C ILE A 74 11.62 -15.92 -9.18
N SER A 75 11.39 -16.51 -10.36
CA SER A 75 11.31 -15.73 -11.60
C SER A 75 10.18 -14.70 -11.55
N CYS A 76 9.01 -15.07 -11.01
CA CYS A 76 7.87 -14.18 -10.88
C CYS A 76 8.14 -13.04 -9.87
N LEU A 77 8.83 -13.31 -8.75
CA LEU A 77 9.26 -12.25 -7.82
C LEU A 77 10.24 -11.27 -8.49
N VAL A 78 11.24 -11.76 -9.20
CA VAL A 78 12.23 -10.91 -9.89
C VAL A 78 11.57 -10.08 -10.98
N VAL A 79 10.73 -10.69 -11.82
CA VAL A 79 9.98 -9.98 -12.87
C VAL A 79 9.06 -8.94 -12.26
N GLY A 80 8.33 -9.30 -11.20
CA GLY A 80 7.50 -8.38 -10.43
C GLY A 80 8.30 -7.15 -10.00
N ALA A 81 9.43 -7.37 -9.32
CA ALA A 81 10.29 -6.29 -8.85
C ALA A 81 10.79 -5.38 -9.98
N VAL A 82 11.30 -5.96 -11.08
CA VAL A 82 11.84 -5.19 -12.21
C VAL A 82 10.75 -4.36 -12.87
N VAL A 83 9.60 -4.96 -13.16
CA VAL A 83 8.47 -4.29 -13.83
C VAL A 83 7.94 -3.16 -12.96
N THR A 84 7.68 -3.40 -11.67
CA THR A 84 7.13 -2.36 -10.79
C THR A 84 8.15 -1.27 -10.47
N PHE A 85 9.43 -1.59 -10.32
CA PHE A 85 10.48 -0.59 -10.14
C PHE A 85 10.56 0.34 -11.35
N TYR A 86 10.60 -0.25 -12.55
CA TYR A 86 10.62 0.51 -13.81
C TYR A 86 9.39 1.41 -13.94
N ASN A 87 8.19 0.86 -13.71
CA ASN A 87 6.94 1.61 -13.81
C ASN A 87 6.88 2.77 -12.81
N TYR A 88 7.24 2.55 -11.54
CA TYR A 88 7.22 3.61 -10.52
C TYR A 88 8.29 4.66 -10.75
N ASN A 89 9.48 4.27 -11.23
CA ASN A 89 10.51 5.21 -11.62
C ASN A 89 10.05 6.09 -12.79
N LEU A 90 9.51 5.48 -13.86
CA LEU A 90 8.98 6.21 -15.02
C LEU A 90 7.87 7.18 -14.60
N MET A 91 6.95 6.72 -13.76
CA MET A 91 5.88 7.56 -13.21
C MET A 91 6.45 8.76 -12.44
N SER A 92 7.47 8.54 -11.60
CA SER A 92 8.11 9.62 -10.85
C SER A 92 8.79 10.66 -11.74
N LEU A 93 9.38 10.24 -12.86
CA LEU A 93 9.98 11.16 -13.84
C LEU A 93 8.91 12.01 -14.55
N VAL A 94 7.77 11.41 -14.89
CA VAL A 94 6.64 12.15 -15.48
C VAL A 94 6.12 13.21 -14.51
N LEU A 95 5.94 12.85 -13.24
CA LEU A 95 5.48 13.78 -12.21
C LEU A 95 6.53 14.87 -11.92
N GLU A 96 7.82 14.52 -11.90
CA GLU A 96 8.93 15.46 -11.74
C GLU A 96 8.97 16.49 -12.88
N ARG A 97 8.86 16.04 -14.14
CA ARG A 97 8.84 16.91 -15.32
C ARG A 97 7.66 17.88 -15.28
N ASN A 98 6.48 17.41 -14.90
CA ASN A 98 5.30 18.26 -14.74
C ASN A 98 5.51 19.32 -13.66
N ALA A 99 6.10 18.93 -12.52
CA ALA A 99 6.43 19.87 -11.44
C ALA A 99 7.46 20.93 -11.88
N GLN A 100 8.46 20.56 -12.71
CA GLN A 100 9.42 21.50 -13.30
C GLN A 100 8.74 22.50 -14.25
N ASN A 101 7.69 22.08 -14.95
CA ASN A 101 6.88 22.95 -15.81
C ASN A 101 5.84 23.79 -15.03
N GLY A 102 5.95 23.85 -13.70
CA GLY A 102 5.04 24.63 -12.84
C GLY A 102 3.72 23.95 -12.52
N ARG A 103 3.49 22.70 -12.94
CA ARG A 103 2.25 21.95 -12.69
C ARG A 103 2.50 20.73 -11.82
N ARG A 104 2.24 20.85 -10.52
CA ARG A 104 2.40 19.72 -9.59
C ARG A 104 1.15 18.84 -9.59
N LEU A 105 1.28 17.62 -10.13
CA LEU A 105 0.24 16.59 -10.08
C LEU A 105 0.31 15.88 -8.73
N LEU A 106 -0.72 16.04 -7.90
CA LEU A 106 -0.70 15.55 -6.51
C LEU A 106 -1.32 14.16 -6.35
N ARG A 107 -2.18 13.76 -7.29
CA ARG A 107 -3.00 12.54 -7.20
C ARG A 107 -2.89 11.71 -8.46
N PHE A 108 -3.06 10.40 -8.31
CA PHE A 108 -3.04 9.50 -9.45
C PHE A 108 -4.12 9.83 -10.48
N ARG A 109 -5.34 10.14 -10.04
CA ARG A 109 -6.42 10.57 -10.94
C ARG A 109 -6.15 11.92 -11.63
N ASP A 110 -5.49 12.85 -10.96
CA ASP A 110 -5.16 14.16 -11.53
C ASP A 110 -4.11 14.01 -12.64
N MET A 111 -3.12 13.16 -12.39
CA MET A 111 -2.14 12.76 -13.40
C MET A 111 -2.79 12.03 -14.58
N ALA A 112 -3.68 11.07 -14.32
CA ALA A 112 -4.40 10.36 -15.37
C ALA A 112 -5.28 11.29 -16.21
N THR A 113 -5.96 12.24 -15.57
CA THR A 113 -6.79 13.25 -16.23
C THR A 113 -5.93 14.16 -17.11
N HIS A 114 -4.73 14.53 -16.65
CA HIS A 114 -3.82 15.36 -17.41
C HIS A 114 -3.24 14.64 -18.64
N ILE A 115 -2.87 13.37 -18.50
CA ILE A 115 -2.18 12.60 -19.56
C ILE A 115 -3.17 11.99 -20.55
N LEU A 116 -4.24 11.36 -20.06
CA LEU A 116 -5.20 10.61 -20.88
C LEU A 116 -6.48 11.40 -21.18
N GLY A 117 -6.63 12.58 -20.59
CA GLY A 117 -7.83 13.41 -20.70
C GLY A 117 -8.92 13.06 -19.68
N ARG A 118 -9.89 13.98 -19.53
CA ARG A 118 -10.92 13.93 -18.48
C ARG A 118 -11.81 12.68 -18.53
N ARG A 119 -12.14 12.18 -19.72
CA ARG A 119 -12.97 10.97 -19.87
C ARG A 119 -12.23 9.73 -19.35
N TRP A 120 -11.00 9.49 -19.81
CA TRP A 120 -10.20 8.34 -19.39
C TRP A 120 -9.78 8.41 -17.92
N GLY A 121 -9.37 9.59 -17.44
CA GLY A 121 -9.04 9.77 -16.02
C GLY A 121 -10.22 9.48 -15.10
N LYS A 122 -11.43 9.92 -15.45
CA LYS A 122 -12.63 9.75 -14.63
C LYS A 122 -13.25 8.35 -14.71
N TYR A 123 -13.36 7.77 -15.90
CA TYR A 123 -14.14 6.53 -16.12
C TYR A 123 -13.31 5.26 -16.24
N TYR A 124 -12.00 5.37 -16.47
CA TYR A 124 -11.11 4.21 -16.55
C TYR A 124 -10.15 4.15 -15.35
N VAL A 125 -9.29 5.16 -15.21
CA VAL A 125 -8.25 5.13 -14.16
C VAL A 125 -8.82 5.34 -12.76
N GLY A 126 -9.77 6.27 -12.58
CA GLY A 126 -10.40 6.53 -11.29
C GLY A 126 -11.01 5.28 -10.63
N PRO A 127 -11.89 4.52 -11.33
CA PRO A 127 -12.45 3.28 -10.80
C PRO A 127 -11.40 2.23 -10.45
N ILE A 128 -10.36 2.06 -11.29
CA ILE A 128 -9.27 1.11 -11.02
C ILE A 128 -8.48 1.52 -9.77
N GLN A 129 -8.17 2.81 -9.60
CA GLN A 129 -7.49 3.32 -8.40
C GLN A 129 -8.33 3.05 -7.15
N LEU A 130 -9.64 3.35 -7.19
CA LEU A 130 -10.53 3.09 -6.06
C LEU A 130 -10.65 1.60 -5.75
N LEU A 131 -10.76 0.74 -6.77
CA LEU A 131 -10.78 -0.71 -6.60
C LEU A 131 -9.52 -1.22 -5.88
N ILE A 132 -8.35 -0.71 -6.26
CA ILE A 132 -7.07 -1.06 -5.61
C ILE A 132 -7.06 -0.57 -4.15
N CYS A 133 -7.47 0.67 -3.88
CA CYS A 133 -7.52 1.22 -2.53
C CYS A 133 -8.49 0.46 -1.62
N TYR A 134 -9.71 0.19 -2.08
CA TYR A 134 -10.69 -0.62 -1.34
C TYR A 134 -10.19 -2.05 -1.15
N GLY A 135 -9.66 -2.67 -2.21
CA GLY A 135 -9.10 -4.01 -2.15
C GLY A 135 -7.97 -4.13 -1.11
N ALA A 136 -7.08 -3.14 -1.04
CA ALA A 136 -6.03 -3.09 -0.03
C ALA A 136 -6.59 -2.99 1.40
N VAL A 137 -7.61 -2.16 1.62
CA VAL A 137 -8.26 -2.04 2.95
C VAL A 137 -8.97 -3.35 3.32
N ILE A 138 -9.74 -3.95 2.40
CA ILE A 138 -10.42 -5.24 2.61
C ILE A 138 -9.40 -6.35 2.93
N GLY A 139 -8.33 -6.43 2.14
CA GLY A 139 -7.25 -7.40 2.34
C GLY A 139 -6.58 -7.23 3.69
N ASN A 140 -6.33 -5.98 4.11
CA ASN A 140 -5.74 -5.70 5.42
C ASN A 140 -6.66 -6.10 6.58
N THR A 141 -7.96 -5.84 6.48
CA THR A 141 -8.95 -6.24 7.48
C THR A 141 -9.05 -7.76 7.60
N LEU A 142 -9.06 -8.47 6.46
CA LEU A 142 -9.08 -9.93 6.42
C LEU A 142 -7.82 -10.53 7.06
N LEU A 143 -6.65 -10.04 6.63
CA LEU A 143 -5.35 -10.50 7.12
C LEU A 143 -5.19 -10.20 8.62
N GLY A 144 -5.65 -9.04 9.07
CA GLY A 144 -5.68 -8.66 10.49
C GLY A 144 -6.59 -9.59 11.30
N GLY A 145 -7.75 -9.96 10.75
CA GLY A 145 -8.65 -10.95 11.34
C GLY A 145 -8.00 -12.33 11.48
N GLN A 146 -7.21 -12.76 10.49
CA GLN A 146 -6.46 -14.02 10.55
C GLN A 146 -5.35 -13.98 11.62
N CYS A 147 -4.63 -12.86 11.73
CA CYS A 147 -3.66 -12.65 12.80
C CYS A 147 -4.32 -12.64 14.18
N LEU A 148 -5.45 -11.94 14.34
CA LEU A 148 -6.17 -11.86 15.61
C LEU A 148 -6.76 -13.22 16.01
N LYS A 149 -7.30 -13.98 15.06
CA LYS A 149 -7.72 -15.36 15.30
C LYS A 149 -6.54 -16.22 15.76
N THR A 150 -5.37 -16.08 15.14
CA THR A 150 -4.15 -16.80 15.56
C THR A 150 -3.77 -16.46 17.00
N ILE A 151 -3.90 -15.20 17.42
CA ILE A 151 -3.68 -14.76 18.80
C ILE A 151 -4.72 -15.41 19.75
N TYR A 152 -5.99 -15.41 19.38
CA TYR A 152 -7.05 -16.07 20.18
C TYR A 152 -6.75 -17.55 20.43
N MET A 153 -6.27 -18.27 19.42
CA MET A 153 -5.90 -19.68 19.54
C MET A 153 -4.73 -19.93 20.51
N LEU A 154 -3.94 -18.92 20.90
CA LEU A 154 -2.86 -19.08 21.89
C LEU A 154 -3.42 -19.37 23.30
N SER A 155 -4.53 -18.69 23.64
CA SER A 155 -5.22 -18.78 24.93
C SER A 155 -6.38 -19.76 24.88
N ASN A 156 -7.03 -19.92 23.73
CA ASN A 156 -8.11 -20.88 23.53
C ASN A 156 -7.85 -21.78 22.31
N PRO A 157 -6.99 -22.81 22.43
CA PRO A 157 -6.59 -23.68 21.31
C PRO A 157 -7.71 -24.47 20.65
N ASN A 158 -8.84 -24.63 21.35
CA ASN A 158 -10.03 -25.36 20.89
C ASN A 158 -11.25 -24.43 20.80
N GLY A 159 -11.03 -23.12 20.65
CA GLY A 159 -12.10 -22.14 20.57
C GLY A 159 -12.85 -22.19 19.23
N ASP A 160 -14.17 -22.05 19.29
CA ASP A 160 -15.06 -22.22 18.13
C ASP A 160 -15.29 -20.95 17.30
N MET A 161 -14.69 -19.82 17.72
CA MET A 161 -14.89 -18.54 17.06
C MET A 161 -14.44 -18.58 15.58
N ARG A 162 -15.31 -18.08 14.71
CA ARG A 162 -15.13 -18.14 13.26
C ARG A 162 -14.33 -16.95 12.77
N LEU A 163 -13.64 -17.10 11.64
CA LEU A 163 -12.76 -16.05 11.11
C LEU A 163 -13.51 -14.73 10.90
N TYR A 164 -14.75 -14.76 10.42
CA TYR A 164 -15.53 -13.55 10.15
C TYR A 164 -15.77 -12.69 11.40
N GLU A 165 -15.78 -13.28 12.61
CA GLU A 165 -15.94 -12.53 13.86
C GLU A 165 -14.70 -11.67 14.13
N PHE A 166 -13.51 -12.23 13.88
CA PHE A 166 -12.25 -11.50 13.96
C PHE A 166 -12.11 -10.44 12.86
N VAL A 167 -12.57 -10.75 11.64
CA VAL A 167 -12.64 -9.76 10.55
C VAL A 167 -13.59 -8.61 10.93
N GLY A 168 -14.74 -8.90 11.56
CA GLY A 168 -15.65 -7.89 12.08
C GLY A 168 -15.02 -7.00 13.15
N MET A 169 -14.27 -7.58 14.09
CA MET A 169 -13.51 -6.82 15.10
C MET A 169 -12.46 -5.90 14.46
N LEU A 170 -11.72 -6.37 13.46
CA LEU A 170 -10.79 -5.53 12.71
C LEU A 170 -11.51 -4.47 11.87
N GLY A 171 -12.71 -4.76 11.38
CA GLY A 171 -13.58 -3.79 10.70
C GLY A 171 -13.93 -2.61 11.60
N LEU A 172 -14.26 -2.86 12.87
CA LEU A 172 -14.50 -1.79 13.86
C LEU A 172 -13.24 -0.94 14.11
N VAL A 173 -12.07 -1.55 14.25
CA VAL A 173 -10.80 -0.83 14.35
C VAL A 173 -10.57 0.02 13.10
N THR A 174 -10.80 -0.56 11.93
CA THR A 174 -10.67 0.10 10.62
C THR A 174 -11.62 1.29 10.49
N LEU A 175 -12.83 1.21 11.03
CA LEU A 175 -13.80 2.31 11.08
C LEU A 175 -13.29 3.48 11.92
N VAL A 176 -12.71 3.20 13.10
CA VAL A 176 -12.10 4.23 13.95
C VAL A 176 -10.92 4.88 13.23
N LEU A 177 -10.04 4.08 12.63
CA LEU A 177 -8.88 4.54 11.88
C LEU A 177 -9.26 5.39 10.66
N ALA A 178 -10.37 5.07 9.99
CA ALA A 178 -10.88 5.85 8.86
C ALA A 178 -11.22 7.29 9.23
N GLN A 179 -11.50 7.59 10.50
CA GLN A 179 -11.82 8.95 10.95
C GLN A 179 -10.59 9.85 11.13
N ILE A 180 -9.37 9.30 11.04
CA ILE A 180 -8.13 10.08 11.19
C ILE A 180 -7.98 11.01 9.97
N PRO A 181 -7.83 12.33 10.17
CA PRO A 181 -8.05 13.29 9.10
C PRO A 181 -6.87 13.58 8.16
N SER A 182 -5.59 13.29 8.47
CA SER A 182 -4.50 13.68 7.53
C SER A 182 -3.21 12.86 7.49
N PHE A 183 -2.56 12.92 6.32
CA PHE A 183 -1.22 12.40 6.01
C PHE A 183 -0.07 13.03 6.81
N HIS A 184 -0.19 14.28 7.27
CA HIS A 184 0.91 14.94 7.97
C HIS A 184 1.19 14.27 9.33
N SER A 185 0.16 13.65 9.93
CA SER A 185 0.29 12.78 11.11
C SER A 185 1.04 11.47 10.78
N LEU A 186 1.07 11.05 9.52
CA LEU A 186 1.55 9.73 9.11
C LEU A 186 3.05 9.63 8.87
N ARG A 187 3.84 10.72 8.95
CA ARG A 187 5.30 10.62 8.78
C ARG A 187 5.93 9.70 9.82
N HIS A 188 5.60 9.91 11.10
CA HIS A 188 6.11 9.08 12.18
C HIS A 188 5.46 7.70 12.19
N VAL A 189 4.16 7.63 11.89
CA VAL A 189 3.43 6.36 11.79
C VAL A 189 4.02 5.46 10.69
N ASN A 190 4.38 6.02 9.53
CA ASN A 190 4.99 5.27 8.45
C ASN A 190 6.43 4.85 8.74
N LEU A 191 7.19 5.60 9.54
CA LEU A 191 8.49 5.14 10.02
C LEU A 191 8.34 3.95 10.98
N VAL A 192 7.39 4.01 11.92
CA VAL A 192 7.08 2.89 12.81
C VAL A 192 6.60 1.67 12.02
N SER A 193 5.74 1.89 11.01
CA SER A 193 5.24 0.84 10.13
C SER A 193 6.35 0.14 9.33
N LEU A 194 7.38 0.87 8.88
CA LEU A 194 8.58 0.28 8.29
C LEU A 194 9.31 -0.63 9.30
N LEU A 195 9.49 -0.19 10.54
CA LEU A 195 10.14 -1.01 11.56
C LEU A 195 9.32 -2.27 11.88
N LEU A 196 7.99 -2.13 11.96
CA LEU A 196 7.08 -3.26 12.15
C LEU A 196 7.15 -4.24 10.97
N SER A 197 7.26 -3.73 9.73
CA SER A 197 7.35 -4.58 8.54
C SER A 197 8.65 -5.38 8.46
N LEU A 198 9.77 -4.75 8.79
CA LEU A 198 11.05 -5.43 8.97
C LEU A 198 10.95 -6.47 10.10
N SER A 199 10.33 -6.12 11.23
CA SER A 199 10.23 -6.98 12.41
C SER A 199 9.41 -8.24 12.14
N TYR A 200 8.18 -8.11 11.64
CA TYR A 200 7.37 -9.30 11.35
C TYR A 200 7.98 -10.14 10.21
N SER A 201 8.66 -9.53 9.23
CA SER A 201 9.31 -10.26 8.14
C SER A 201 10.51 -11.06 8.63
N ALA A 202 11.32 -10.47 9.52
CA ALA A 202 12.42 -11.14 10.20
C ALA A 202 11.90 -12.29 11.07
N CYS A 203 10.83 -12.07 11.84
CA CYS A 203 10.17 -13.12 12.62
C CYS A 203 9.61 -14.25 11.73
N ALA A 204 8.92 -13.92 10.63
CA ALA A 204 8.40 -14.92 9.70
C ALA A 204 9.55 -15.74 9.09
N THR A 205 10.65 -15.10 8.72
CA THR A 205 11.86 -15.75 8.20
C THR A 205 12.50 -16.65 9.25
N ALA A 206 12.77 -16.12 10.44
CA ALA A 206 13.42 -16.85 11.54
C ALA A 206 12.57 -18.03 12.02
N GLY A 207 11.26 -17.83 12.17
CA GLY A 207 10.32 -18.90 12.54
C GLY A 207 10.28 -20.00 11.49
N SER A 208 10.27 -19.64 10.20
CA SER A 208 10.32 -20.63 9.12
C SER A 208 11.63 -21.42 9.12
N ILE A 209 12.78 -20.75 9.29
CA ILE A 209 14.09 -21.41 9.39
C ILE A 209 14.12 -22.35 10.60
N TYR A 210 13.72 -21.87 11.78
CA TYR A 210 13.67 -22.65 13.02
C TYR A 210 12.84 -23.92 12.86
N ILE A 211 11.64 -23.81 12.27
CA ILE A 211 10.77 -24.96 12.04
C ILE A 211 11.38 -25.90 10.99
N GLY A 212 11.93 -25.36 9.90
CA GLY A 212 12.48 -26.17 8.80
C GLY A 212 13.77 -26.93 9.14
N VAL A 213 14.51 -26.53 10.18
CA VAL A 213 15.63 -27.32 10.74
C VAL A 213 15.21 -28.22 11.91
N SER A 214 14.03 -28.00 12.48
CA SER A 214 13.52 -28.78 13.61
C SER A 214 12.96 -30.13 13.17
N SER A 215 13.06 -31.14 14.03
CA SER A 215 12.36 -32.42 13.86
C SER A 215 10.83 -32.30 13.93
N LYS A 216 10.31 -31.15 14.37
CA LYS A 216 8.86 -30.85 14.42
C LYS A 216 8.31 -30.26 13.13
N GLY A 217 9.17 -29.88 12.18
CA GLY A 217 8.75 -29.36 10.88
C GLY A 217 8.10 -30.43 10.00
N PRO A 218 7.28 -30.05 9.00
CA PRO A 218 6.75 -31.01 8.06
C PRO A 218 7.86 -31.60 7.16
N ASN A 219 7.60 -32.77 6.58
CA ASN A 219 8.43 -33.28 5.49
C ASN A 219 8.44 -32.28 4.33
N LYS A 220 9.64 -31.98 3.82
CA LYS A 220 9.86 -31.02 2.74
C LYS A 220 9.45 -31.64 1.40
N ASP A 221 8.30 -31.19 0.88
CA ASP A 221 7.78 -31.59 -0.42
C ASP A 221 7.51 -30.34 -1.26
N TYR A 222 8.17 -30.24 -2.41
CA TYR A 222 8.07 -29.10 -3.34
C TYR A 222 7.31 -29.46 -4.62
N SER A 223 6.58 -30.58 -4.63
CA SER A 223 5.73 -30.95 -5.74
C SER A 223 4.58 -29.97 -5.90
N VAL A 224 4.32 -29.53 -7.13
CA VAL A 224 3.12 -28.74 -7.45
C VAL A 224 1.94 -29.70 -7.58
N SER A 225 1.18 -29.83 -6.51
CA SER A 225 0.06 -30.75 -6.38
C SER A 225 -1.22 -30.20 -7.03
N GLY A 226 -2.18 -31.09 -7.33
CA GLY A 226 -3.48 -30.73 -7.92
C GLY A 226 -3.62 -31.19 -9.37
N ASP A 227 -4.87 -31.31 -9.81
CA ASP A 227 -5.24 -31.59 -11.20
C ASP A 227 -4.99 -30.37 -12.11
N LYS A 228 -5.27 -30.51 -13.41
CA LYS A 228 -4.98 -29.46 -14.40
C LYS A 228 -5.66 -28.13 -14.05
N GLU A 229 -6.93 -28.17 -13.67
CA GLU A 229 -7.71 -26.98 -13.32
C GLU A 229 -7.14 -26.30 -12.06
N THR A 230 -6.89 -27.06 -10.99
CA THR A 230 -6.31 -26.53 -9.75
C THR A 230 -4.96 -25.86 -10.00
N ARG A 231 -4.14 -26.43 -10.88
CA ARG A 231 -2.84 -25.85 -11.26
C ARG A 231 -3.00 -24.53 -11.99
N ILE A 232 -3.91 -24.44 -12.95
CA ILE A 232 -4.15 -23.21 -13.72
C ILE A 232 -4.64 -22.10 -12.79
N PHE A 233 -5.68 -22.35 -11.99
CA PHE A 233 -6.18 -21.36 -11.04
C PHE A 233 -5.14 -21.00 -9.97
N GLY A 234 -4.33 -21.97 -9.54
CA GLY A 234 -3.22 -21.77 -8.62
C GLY A 234 -2.16 -20.80 -9.17
N ILE A 235 -1.81 -20.92 -10.45
CA ILE A 235 -0.87 -20.00 -11.12
C ILE A 235 -1.42 -18.57 -11.11
N PHE A 236 -2.68 -18.39 -11.52
CA PHE A 236 -3.31 -17.05 -11.51
C PHE A 236 -3.35 -16.46 -10.10
N ASN A 237 -3.68 -17.27 -9.09
CA ASN A 237 -3.68 -16.85 -7.70
C ASN A 237 -2.27 -16.44 -7.23
N ALA A 238 -1.24 -17.22 -7.57
CA ALA A 238 0.13 -16.90 -7.20
C ALA A 238 0.63 -15.61 -7.86
N VAL A 239 0.34 -15.40 -9.14
CA VAL A 239 0.65 -14.15 -9.85
C VAL A 239 -0.08 -12.98 -9.21
N ALA A 240 -1.36 -13.14 -8.83
CA ALA A 240 -2.12 -12.10 -8.16
C ALA A 240 -1.52 -11.74 -6.78
N ILE A 241 -1.10 -12.73 -5.98
CA ILE A 241 -0.42 -12.50 -4.69
C ILE A 241 0.87 -11.72 -4.90
N ILE A 242 1.73 -12.15 -5.84
CA ILE A 242 3.01 -11.50 -6.12
C ILE A 242 2.81 -10.08 -6.65
N ALA A 243 1.90 -9.89 -7.61
CA ALA A 243 1.59 -8.58 -8.15
C ALA A 243 1.03 -7.63 -7.08
N THR A 244 0.15 -8.13 -6.20
CA THR A 244 -0.39 -7.36 -5.07
C THR A 244 0.71 -6.96 -4.09
N THR A 245 1.68 -7.84 -3.86
CA THR A 245 2.81 -7.62 -2.94
C THR A 245 3.74 -6.50 -3.42
N TYR A 246 3.92 -6.32 -4.73
CA TYR A 246 4.67 -5.19 -5.30
C TYR A 246 3.81 -3.94 -5.58
N GLY A 247 2.49 -4.09 -5.57
CA GLY A 247 1.54 -3.06 -5.98
C GLY A 247 1.53 -1.83 -5.06
N ASN A 248 1.48 -0.65 -5.67
CA ASN A 248 1.33 0.63 -5.00
C ASN A 248 0.39 1.54 -5.81
N GLY A 249 -0.71 1.96 -5.19
CA GLY A 249 -1.75 2.78 -5.80
C GLY A 249 -1.65 4.29 -5.50
N ILE A 250 -0.58 4.74 -4.82
CA ILE A 250 -0.50 6.08 -4.21
C ILE A 250 0.85 6.79 -4.44
N ILE A 251 1.60 6.41 -5.49
CA ILE A 251 2.90 7.01 -5.81
C ILE A 251 2.82 8.54 -5.97
N PRO A 252 1.87 9.11 -6.74
CA PRO A 252 1.72 10.57 -6.87
C PRO A 252 1.46 11.27 -5.53
N GLU A 253 0.63 10.67 -4.69
CA GLU A 253 0.25 11.16 -3.36
C GLU A 253 1.48 11.15 -2.42
N ILE A 254 2.33 10.13 -2.48
CA ILE A 254 3.61 10.10 -1.75
C ILE A 254 4.54 11.20 -2.26
N GLN A 255 4.64 11.40 -3.58
CA GLN A 255 5.46 12.47 -4.14
C GLN A 255 4.96 13.87 -3.74
N ALA A 256 3.65 14.05 -3.59
CA ALA A 256 3.05 15.31 -3.15
C ALA A 256 3.57 15.76 -1.76
N THR A 257 4.03 14.82 -0.92
CA THR A 257 4.61 15.13 0.39
C THR A 257 6.02 15.73 0.33
N LEU A 258 6.76 15.56 -0.78
CA LEU A 258 8.17 15.97 -0.92
C LEU A 258 8.35 17.47 -1.12
N ALA A 259 9.17 18.11 -0.28
CA ALA A 259 9.54 19.51 -0.47
C ALA A 259 10.19 19.73 -1.85
N PRO A 260 9.83 20.79 -2.59
CA PRO A 260 10.54 21.18 -3.81
C PRO A 260 12.04 21.45 -3.55
N PRO A 261 12.93 21.24 -4.54
CA PRO A 261 12.69 20.52 -5.80
C PRO A 261 12.52 19.01 -5.56
N VAL A 262 11.70 18.36 -6.38
CA VAL A 262 11.45 16.90 -6.31
C VAL A 262 12.59 16.09 -6.93
N LYS A 263 13.43 16.74 -7.76
CA LYS A 263 14.43 16.12 -8.61
C LYS A 263 15.26 15.04 -7.93
N GLY A 264 15.15 13.81 -8.45
CA GLY A 264 15.92 12.64 -7.98
C GLY A 264 15.57 12.13 -6.57
N LYS A 265 14.69 12.80 -5.81
CA LYS A 265 14.29 12.36 -4.46
C LYS A 265 13.47 11.07 -4.52
N MET A 266 12.59 10.95 -5.51
CA MET A 266 11.76 9.76 -5.73
C MET A 266 12.60 8.53 -6.07
N LEU A 267 13.59 8.65 -6.95
CA LEU A 267 14.49 7.55 -7.30
C LEU A 267 15.24 7.03 -6.07
N LYS A 268 15.81 7.92 -5.25
CA LYS A 268 16.47 7.51 -3.99
C LYS A 268 15.51 6.80 -3.04
N GLY A 269 14.27 7.28 -2.93
CA GLY A 269 13.22 6.63 -2.16
C GLY A 269 12.88 5.24 -2.69
N LEU A 270 12.74 5.08 -4.01
CA LEU A 270 12.50 3.80 -4.67
C LEU A 270 13.67 2.83 -4.44
N CYS A 271 14.91 3.28 -4.51
CA CYS A 271 16.07 2.43 -4.20
C CYS A 271 16.01 1.86 -2.78
N ILE A 272 15.69 2.68 -1.77
CA ILE A 272 15.48 2.20 -0.39
C ILE A 272 14.33 1.19 -0.34
N CYS A 273 13.19 1.55 -0.93
CA CYS A 273 12.00 0.69 -0.93
C CYS A 273 12.29 -0.69 -1.51
N TYR A 274 12.99 -0.76 -2.65
CA TYR A 274 13.29 -2.03 -3.32
C TYR A 274 14.43 -2.79 -2.68
N ALA A 275 15.39 -2.13 -2.02
CA ALA A 275 16.36 -2.80 -1.17
C ALA A 275 15.65 -3.52 -0.01
N VAL A 276 14.73 -2.84 0.68
CA VAL A 276 13.95 -3.45 1.76
C VAL A 276 13.01 -4.53 1.22
N ALA A 277 12.27 -4.28 0.14
CA ALA A 277 11.38 -5.27 -0.47
C ALA A 277 12.14 -6.52 -0.92
N THR A 278 13.34 -6.37 -1.50
CA THR A 278 14.18 -7.52 -1.86
C THR A 278 14.56 -8.31 -0.61
N ALA A 279 15.03 -7.64 0.45
CA ALA A 279 15.40 -8.30 1.68
C ALA A 279 14.21 -9.06 2.31
N THR A 280 13.04 -8.44 2.43
CA THR A 280 11.88 -9.02 3.11
C THR A 280 11.13 -10.04 2.26
N PHE A 281 10.87 -9.75 0.98
CA PHE A 281 10.05 -10.62 0.13
C PHE A 281 10.79 -11.91 -0.17
N PHE A 282 12.07 -11.83 -0.55
CA PHE A 282 12.86 -13.03 -0.83
C PHE A 282 13.13 -13.82 0.44
N SER A 283 13.46 -13.19 1.57
CA SER A 283 13.71 -13.93 2.80
C SER A 283 12.46 -14.70 3.26
N VAL A 284 11.29 -14.06 3.27
CA VAL A 284 10.03 -14.70 3.69
C VAL A 284 9.59 -15.76 2.68
N ALA A 285 9.60 -15.46 1.38
CA ALA A 285 9.22 -16.42 0.34
C ALA A 285 10.10 -17.66 0.36
N ILE A 286 11.43 -17.48 0.35
CA ILE A 286 12.39 -18.59 0.28
C ILE A 286 12.36 -19.41 1.56
N SER A 287 12.49 -18.79 2.73
CA SER A 287 12.52 -19.54 4.00
C SER A 287 11.19 -20.23 4.29
N GLY A 288 10.07 -19.56 4.04
CA GLY A 288 8.74 -20.12 4.24
C GLY A 288 8.46 -21.27 3.29
N TYR A 289 8.73 -21.09 2.00
CA TYR A 289 8.54 -22.17 1.04
C TYR A 289 9.51 -23.32 1.28
N TRP A 290 10.77 -23.05 1.62
CA TRP A 290 11.73 -24.08 2.01
C TRP A 290 11.25 -24.92 3.21
N ALA A 291 10.68 -24.28 4.22
CA ALA A 291 10.24 -24.96 5.43
C ALA A 291 8.95 -25.77 5.25
N PHE A 292 8.00 -25.29 4.43
CA PHE A 292 6.65 -25.88 4.35
C PHE A 292 6.28 -26.45 2.97
N GLY A 293 6.98 -26.08 1.91
CA GLY A 293 6.75 -26.60 0.56
C GLY A 293 5.30 -26.45 0.09
N ASN A 294 4.73 -27.51 -0.46
CA ASN A 294 3.32 -27.54 -0.89
C ASN A 294 2.30 -27.45 0.26
N LYS A 295 2.75 -27.47 1.53
CA LYS A 295 1.91 -27.25 2.73
C LYS A 295 1.96 -25.81 3.24
N SER A 296 2.58 -24.86 2.53
CA SER A 296 2.44 -23.44 2.85
C SER A 296 0.96 -23.06 2.89
N LYS A 297 0.50 -22.49 4.00
CA LYS A 297 -0.86 -21.97 4.16
C LYS A 297 -0.91 -20.55 3.59
N ALA A 298 -2.10 -20.04 3.36
CA ALA A 298 -2.34 -18.71 2.80
C ALA A 298 -1.54 -17.58 3.49
N ILE A 299 -1.27 -17.71 4.78
CA ILE A 299 -0.35 -16.84 5.52
C ILE A 299 0.64 -17.75 6.25
N ILE A 300 1.93 -17.45 6.10
CA ILE A 300 3.00 -18.24 6.71
C ILE A 300 2.91 -18.30 8.24
N LEU A 301 2.39 -17.27 8.90
CA LEU A 301 2.19 -17.27 10.35
C LEU A 301 1.23 -18.36 10.83
N SER A 302 0.27 -18.76 9.99
CA SER A 302 -0.64 -19.88 10.30
C SER A 302 0.05 -21.25 10.17
N ASN A 303 1.20 -21.34 9.49
CA ASN A 303 2.01 -22.55 9.47
C ASN A 303 2.77 -22.77 10.77
N PHE A 304 2.91 -21.76 11.62
CA PHE A 304 3.55 -21.89 12.94
C PHE A 304 2.69 -22.64 13.95
N THR A 305 1.44 -22.94 13.57
CA THR A 305 0.52 -23.80 14.30
C THR A 305 0.25 -25.07 13.50
N ALA A 306 0.36 -26.21 14.19
CA ALA A 306 0.04 -27.54 13.68
C ALA A 306 -1.13 -28.14 14.48
N THR A 307 -1.85 -29.06 13.85
CA THR A 307 -3.00 -29.76 14.46
C THR A 307 -2.65 -31.24 14.55
N THR A 308 -2.86 -31.86 15.71
CA THR A 308 -2.66 -33.31 15.89
C THR A 308 -3.79 -34.10 15.26
N HIS A 309 -3.63 -35.43 15.17
CA HIS A 309 -4.70 -36.34 14.72
C HIS A 309 -5.98 -36.24 15.56
N ASP A 310 -5.87 -35.84 16.84
CA ASP A 310 -6.99 -35.65 17.76
C ASP A 310 -7.58 -34.23 17.72
N ASN A 311 -7.36 -33.47 16.64
CA ASN A 311 -7.78 -32.08 16.47
C ASN A 311 -7.26 -31.07 17.51
N ASN A 312 -6.23 -31.42 18.27
CA ASN A 312 -5.61 -30.48 19.21
C ASN A 312 -4.56 -29.61 18.51
N ASN A 313 -4.69 -28.29 18.64
CA ASN A 313 -3.74 -27.34 18.07
C ASN A 313 -2.53 -27.15 18.99
N TYR A 314 -1.33 -27.20 18.41
CA TYR A 314 -0.07 -26.89 19.09
C TYR A 314 0.82 -26.00 18.23
N PHE A 315 1.75 -25.29 18.88
CA PHE A 315 2.63 -24.33 18.23
C PHE A 315 4.01 -24.94 17.98
N LEU A 316 4.53 -24.72 16.77
CA LEU A 316 5.86 -25.17 16.35
C LEU A 316 6.97 -24.23 16.84
N VAL A 317 6.60 -23.03 17.29
CA VAL A 317 7.48 -22.00 17.88
C VAL A 317 6.90 -21.54 19.23
N PRO A 318 7.67 -20.87 20.10
CA PRO A 318 7.16 -20.38 21.38
C PRO A 318 5.93 -19.48 21.23
N LYS A 319 4.94 -19.61 22.11
CA LYS A 319 3.67 -18.84 22.06
C LYS A 319 3.90 -17.32 22.03
N ALA A 320 4.86 -16.83 22.83
CA ALA A 320 5.21 -15.40 22.86
C ALA A 320 5.72 -14.90 21.50
N PHE A 321 6.46 -15.73 20.76
CA PHE A 321 6.94 -15.40 19.42
C PHE A 321 5.77 -15.24 18.44
N VAL A 322 4.79 -16.16 18.48
CA VAL A 322 3.57 -16.06 17.67
C VAL A 322 2.77 -14.80 18.02
N LEU A 323 2.60 -14.51 19.31
CA LEU A 323 1.90 -13.32 19.77
C LEU A 323 2.55 -12.03 19.23
N ILE A 324 3.84 -11.85 19.48
CA ILE A 324 4.58 -10.63 19.09
C ILE A 324 4.56 -10.46 17.57
N THR A 325 4.79 -11.53 16.81
CA THR A 325 4.81 -11.48 15.34
C THR A 325 3.45 -11.06 14.76
N ASN A 326 2.35 -11.64 15.28
CA ASN A 326 1.00 -11.27 14.85
C ASN A 326 0.60 -9.86 15.28
N LEU A 327 1.03 -9.40 16.47
CA LEU A 327 0.81 -8.01 16.90
C LEU A 327 1.54 -7.02 16.00
N PHE A 328 2.80 -7.29 15.63
CA PHE A 328 3.53 -6.46 14.68
C PHE A 328 2.85 -6.40 13.32
N ALA A 329 2.36 -7.54 12.82
CA ALA A 329 1.58 -7.58 11.58
C ALA A 329 0.30 -6.73 11.69
N ILE A 330 -0.51 -6.88 12.74
CA ILE A 330 -1.76 -6.12 12.94
C ILE A 330 -1.53 -4.61 13.02
N LEU A 331 -0.49 -4.18 13.75
CA LEU A 331 -0.15 -2.77 13.89
C LEU A 331 0.31 -2.17 12.55
N GLN A 332 1.08 -2.94 11.78
CA GLN A 332 1.52 -2.53 10.45
C GLN A 332 0.34 -2.47 9.46
N LEU A 333 -0.54 -3.48 9.45
CA LEU A 333 -1.78 -3.51 8.65
C LEU A 333 -2.65 -2.30 8.89
N SER A 334 -2.83 -1.93 10.17
CA SER A 334 -3.58 -0.74 10.56
C SER A 334 -3.01 0.53 9.92
N THR A 335 -1.68 0.66 9.88
CA THR A 335 -1.02 1.79 9.23
C THR A 335 -1.25 1.77 7.71
N VAL A 336 -1.08 0.62 7.07
CA VAL A 336 -1.29 0.47 5.63
C VAL A 336 -2.74 0.79 5.25
N ALA A 337 -3.71 0.33 6.03
CA ALA A 337 -5.13 0.63 5.83
C ALA A 337 -5.39 2.14 5.84
N VAL A 338 -4.86 2.87 6.84
CA VAL A 338 -5.00 4.33 6.91
C VAL A 338 -4.42 5.02 5.68
N VAL A 339 -3.28 4.54 5.17
CA VAL A 339 -2.63 5.09 3.97
C VAL A 339 -3.47 4.86 2.71
N TYR A 340 -4.00 3.65 2.50
CA TYR A 340 -4.82 3.31 1.33
C TYR A 340 -6.25 3.89 1.40
N MET A 341 -6.74 4.27 2.58
CA MET A 341 -7.99 5.00 2.73
C MET A 341 -7.90 6.46 2.26
N GLN A 342 -6.71 7.06 2.21
CA GLN A 342 -6.59 8.49 1.95
C GLN A 342 -7.18 8.95 0.61
N PRO A 343 -6.94 8.26 -0.53
CA PRO A 343 -7.55 8.65 -1.80
C PRO A 343 -9.09 8.59 -1.77
N ILE A 344 -9.65 7.63 -1.01
CA ILE A 344 -11.10 7.48 -0.82
C ILE A 344 -11.63 8.62 0.05
N ASN A 345 -11.01 8.83 1.21
CA ASN A 345 -11.37 9.88 2.17
C ASN A 345 -11.31 11.26 1.52
N GLU A 346 -10.26 11.54 0.75
CA GLU A 346 -10.11 12.78 0.01
C GLU A 346 -11.23 12.98 -1.02
N LEU A 347 -11.62 11.92 -1.73
CA LEU A 347 -12.74 11.98 -2.67
C LEU A 347 -14.07 12.27 -1.97
N LEU A 348 -14.31 11.64 -0.81
CA LEU A 348 -15.51 11.86 0.00
C LEU A 348 -15.55 13.30 0.53
N GLU A 349 -14.42 13.80 1.05
CA GLU A 349 -14.32 15.17 1.55
C GLU A 349 -14.48 16.22 0.45
N ARG A 350 -13.93 15.98 -0.73
CA ARG A 350 -14.16 16.86 -1.88
C ARG A 350 -15.65 16.90 -2.28
N ARG A 351 -16.38 15.80 -2.08
CA ARG A 351 -17.79 15.71 -2.47
C ARG A 351 -18.75 16.27 -1.43
N PHE A 352 -18.43 16.11 -0.15
CA PHE A 352 -19.37 16.39 0.95
C PHE A 352 -18.89 17.48 1.93
N GLY A 353 -17.60 17.84 1.89
CA GLY A 353 -17.01 18.90 2.70
C GLY A 353 -17.12 20.28 2.07
N ASP A 354 -16.99 21.30 2.91
CA ASP A 354 -16.94 22.70 2.53
C ASP A 354 -15.51 23.26 2.73
N PRO A 355 -14.80 23.63 1.65
CA PRO A 355 -13.43 24.16 1.72
C PRO A 355 -13.33 25.52 2.41
N LYS A 356 -14.44 26.26 2.56
CA LYS A 356 -14.46 27.57 3.24
C LYS A 356 -14.64 27.45 4.75
N SER A 357 -15.01 26.28 5.22
CA SER A 357 -15.25 26.00 6.64
C SER A 357 -14.03 25.32 7.27
N GLU A 358 -13.81 25.52 8.57
CA GLU A 358 -12.69 24.89 9.29
C GLU A 358 -12.77 23.35 9.25
N GLU A 359 -11.61 22.68 9.32
CA GLU A 359 -11.49 21.21 9.23
C GLU A 359 -12.29 20.46 10.31
N PHE A 360 -12.38 21.05 11.51
CA PHE A 360 -13.06 20.48 12.67
C PHE A 360 -14.42 21.14 12.96
N SER A 361 -14.91 21.99 12.04
CA SER A 361 -16.25 22.55 12.15
C SER A 361 -17.32 21.46 12.01
N THR A 362 -18.47 21.65 12.66
CA THR A 362 -19.62 20.73 12.54
C THR A 362 -20.03 20.52 11.07
N ARG A 363 -19.91 21.57 10.24
CA ARG A 363 -20.16 21.54 8.79
C ARG A 363 -19.33 20.49 8.06
N ASN A 364 -18.09 20.26 8.48
CA ASN A 364 -17.17 19.30 7.85
C ASN A 364 -17.07 17.97 8.61
N VAL A 365 -17.19 17.96 9.93
CA VAL A 365 -17.08 16.75 10.76
C VAL A 365 -18.24 15.79 10.55
N ILE A 366 -19.49 16.28 10.53
CA ILE A 366 -20.67 15.42 10.35
C ILE A 366 -20.63 14.65 9.02
N PRO A 367 -20.51 15.31 7.84
CA PRO A 367 -20.45 14.59 6.58
C PRO A 367 -19.21 13.69 6.47
N ARG A 368 -18.07 14.08 7.07
CA ARG A 368 -16.88 13.22 7.14
C ARG A 368 -17.19 11.92 7.88
N VAL A 369 -17.71 12.01 9.10
CA VAL A 369 -18.01 10.84 9.93
C VAL A 369 -19.02 9.93 9.23
N LEU A 370 -20.10 10.48 8.68
CA LEU A 370 -21.11 9.70 7.97
C LEU A 370 -20.55 9.03 6.71
N SER A 371 -19.91 9.80 5.82
CA SER A 371 -19.44 9.28 4.52
C SER A 371 -18.29 8.28 4.67
N ARG A 372 -17.33 8.54 5.58
CA ARG A 372 -16.22 7.61 5.83
C ARG A 372 -16.71 6.35 6.54
N SER A 373 -17.65 6.46 7.47
CA SER A 373 -18.24 5.27 8.12
C SER A 373 -19.01 4.42 7.12
N LEU A 374 -19.82 5.02 6.26
CA LEU A 374 -20.54 4.32 5.19
C LEU A 374 -19.60 3.67 4.17
N SER A 375 -18.40 4.22 3.98
CA SER A 375 -17.39 3.62 3.10
C SER A 375 -16.67 2.43 3.73
N VAL A 376 -16.70 2.27 5.05
CA VAL A 376 -16.05 1.16 5.76
C VAL A 376 -17.06 0.05 6.08
N ALA A 377 -18.29 0.43 6.43
CA ALA A 377 -19.43 -0.48 6.59
C ALA A 377 -19.77 -1.17 5.26
#